data_AF-A0A429FBL6-F1
#
_entry.id   AF-A0A429FBL6-F1
#
_cell.length_a   1.000
_cell.length_b   1.000
_cell.length_c   1.000
_cell.angle_alpha   90.00
_cell.angle_beta   90.00
_cell.angle_gamma   90.00
#
_symmetry.space_group_name_H-M   'P 1'
#
loop_
_entity.id
_entity.type
_entity.pdbx_description
1 polymer ?
#
loop_
_entity_poly.entity_id
_entity_poly.type
_entity_poly.pdbx_seq_one_letter_code
_entity_poly.pdbx_strand_id
1 'polypeptide(L)'
;MRRSLVLLLAAGALVAGCSGTKNGTASSEPSFTTGAGSPSASSGSSGSAPKVSNPLKTSSIESDACSALSAAKRSELGLGEGERGTTSVGQGCTLFAADDKLNQVDISPVLANKNGLSDVYDTKANNEYFEPTEVGGYPAVYAASLDARNKGKCGLFVGVTDQLAVNILVQYDNGPGASDPCPVALKVGEAMIETLKEG
;
A
#
# COMPACT_ATOMS: atom_id res chain seq x y z
N MET A 1 -57.90 16.82 23.14
CA MET A 1 -58.02 16.80 24.62
C MET A 1 -56.58 16.75 25.17
N ARG A 2 -56.00 17.87 25.64
CA ARG A 2 -55.92 18.31 27.06
C ARG A 2 -55.35 17.16 27.94
N ARG A 3 -54.13 17.16 28.49
CA ARG A 3 -53.46 18.06 29.48
C ARG A 3 -51.95 17.67 29.56
N SER A 4 -50.95 18.56 29.45
CA SER A 4 -50.36 19.49 30.45
C SER A 4 -49.52 18.79 31.56
N LEU A 5 -48.18 18.89 31.51
CA LEU A 5 -47.24 19.80 32.27
C LEU A 5 -46.81 19.20 33.64
N VAL A 6 -45.51 19.15 34.01
CA VAL A 6 -44.69 20.18 34.69
C VAL A 6 -43.22 19.67 34.72
N LEU A 7 -42.19 20.32 34.15
CA LEU A 7 -41.38 21.48 34.60
C LEU A 7 -40.62 21.33 35.92
N LEU A 8 -39.28 21.26 35.88
CA LEU A 8 -38.40 21.69 36.98
C LEU A 8 -37.08 22.25 36.39
N LEU A 9 -36.90 23.56 36.58
CA LEU A 9 -35.69 24.35 36.32
C LEU A 9 -34.61 24.07 37.37
N ALA A 10 -33.34 24.16 36.97
CA ALA A 10 -32.28 24.67 37.84
C ALA A 10 -31.24 25.43 37.00
N ALA A 11 -31.05 26.71 37.34
CA ALA A 11 -30.08 27.63 36.74
C ALA A 11 -28.93 27.90 37.74
N GLY A 12 -27.74 28.17 37.22
CA GLY A 12 -26.57 28.69 37.95
C GLY A 12 -25.27 28.25 37.26
N ALA A 13 -24.19 29.02 37.15
CA ALA A 13 -23.88 30.43 37.41
C ALA A 13 -22.62 30.74 36.58
N LEU A 14 -22.45 31.99 36.13
CA LEU A 14 -21.29 32.47 35.39
C LEU A 14 -20.10 32.70 36.34
N VAL A 15 -18.88 32.33 35.93
CA VAL A 15 -17.62 32.91 36.45
C VAL A 15 -16.64 33.12 35.29
N ALA A 16 -16.06 34.32 35.24
CA ALA A 16 -15.08 34.79 34.27
C ALA A 16 -13.65 34.83 34.87
N GLY A 17 -12.64 34.87 33.99
CA GLY A 17 -11.24 35.26 34.28
C GLY A 17 -10.29 34.09 34.58
N CYS A 18 -9.05 34.01 34.11
CA CYS A 18 -8.14 35.05 33.60
C CYS A 18 -7.24 34.53 32.46
N SER A 19 -6.98 35.41 31.50
CA SER A 19 -5.86 35.34 30.57
C SER A 19 -4.55 35.60 31.31
N GLY A 20 -3.57 34.72 31.14
CA GLY A 20 -2.21 34.89 31.64
C GLY A 20 -1.23 34.94 30.48
N THR A 21 -0.81 36.13 30.08
CA THR A 21 0.34 36.34 29.19
C THR A 21 1.62 36.13 30.01
N LYS A 22 2.42 35.12 29.66
CA LYS A 22 3.81 35.00 30.12
C LYS A 22 4.75 35.37 28.97
N ASN A 23 5.28 36.59 29.02
CA ASN A 23 6.57 36.88 28.39
C ASN A 23 7.68 36.39 29.33
N GLY A 24 8.62 35.59 28.81
CA GLY A 24 9.75 35.07 29.55
C GLY A 24 10.86 34.59 28.62
N THR A 25 11.77 35.51 28.32
CA THR A 25 13.18 35.41 27.91
C THR A 25 13.80 34.04 27.61
N ALA A 26 14.47 33.95 26.45
CA ALA A 26 15.44 32.93 26.10
C ALA A 26 16.65 32.92 27.07
N SER A 27 17.10 31.73 27.49
CA SER A 27 18.54 31.39 27.62
C SER A 27 18.75 29.90 27.89
N SER A 28 19.58 29.30 27.02
CA SER A 28 20.53 28.18 27.13
C SER A 28 20.27 26.95 28.02
N GLU A 29 20.47 25.79 27.36
CA GLU A 29 20.73 24.44 27.88
C GLU A 29 21.87 24.38 28.94
N PRO A 30 21.98 23.31 29.76
CA PRO A 30 22.54 22.04 29.27
C PRO A 30 21.85 20.74 29.75
N SER A 31 21.77 19.80 28.79
CA SER A 31 21.94 18.34 28.85
C SER A 31 21.62 17.55 30.12
N PHE A 32 20.63 16.65 30.02
CA PHE A 32 20.69 15.30 30.60
C PHE A 32 20.15 14.25 29.63
N THR A 33 20.96 13.23 29.41
CA THR A 33 20.69 12.02 28.63
C THR A 33 19.76 11.08 29.38
N THR A 34 18.67 10.66 28.75
CA THR A 34 18.04 9.35 28.97
C THR A 34 17.31 8.98 27.69
N GLY A 35 17.78 7.91 27.06
CA GLY A 35 17.24 7.41 25.80
C GLY A 35 15.82 6.89 25.95
N ALA A 36 14.91 7.49 25.20
CA ALA A 36 13.75 6.84 24.64
C ALA A 36 13.74 7.26 23.16
N GLY A 37 14.15 6.35 22.28
CA GLY A 37 14.09 6.55 20.84
C GLY A 37 12.64 6.67 20.41
N SER A 38 12.13 7.90 20.39
CA SER A 38 10.96 8.24 19.58
C SER A 38 11.38 8.03 18.12
N PRO A 39 10.63 7.32 17.27
CA PRO A 39 10.96 7.32 15.86
C PRO A 39 10.76 8.76 15.39
N SER A 40 11.88 9.39 15.02
CA SER A 40 11.91 10.66 14.32
C SER A 40 10.89 10.59 13.19
N ALA A 41 9.84 11.40 13.28
CA ALA A 41 9.05 11.76 12.12
C ALA A 41 10.04 12.46 11.17
N SER A 42 10.55 11.70 10.21
CA SER A 42 11.35 12.22 9.11
C SER A 42 10.42 13.11 8.27
N SER A 43 10.39 14.38 8.66
CA SER A 43 9.79 15.48 7.92
C SER A 43 10.40 15.53 6.52
N GLY A 44 9.62 15.07 5.54
CA GLY A 44 10.00 15.10 4.13
C GLY A 44 9.15 14.25 3.20
N SER A 45 7.88 13.97 3.50
CA SER A 45 6.96 13.39 2.52
C SER A 45 5.63 14.13 2.56
N SER A 46 5.23 14.70 1.43
CA SER A 46 3.90 15.29 1.27
C SER A 46 2.79 14.24 1.09
N GLY A 47 3.10 12.94 1.20
CA GLY A 47 2.15 11.83 1.02
C GLY A 47 2.21 10.81 2.16
N SER A 48 1.15 10.01 2.29
CA SER A 48 0.91 9.07 3.40
C SER A 48 1.75 7.80 3.37
N ALA A 49 2.41 7.49 2.25
CA ALA A 49 3.31 6.35 2.10
C ALA A 49 4.80 6.74 2.18
N PRO A 50 5.71 5.80 2.49
CA PRO A 50 7.15 6.02 2.29
C PRO A 50 7.47 6.38 0.84
N LYS A 51 8.44 7.27 0.66
CA LYS A 51 8.88 7.78 -0.65
C LYS A 51 9.62 6.73 -1.47
N VAL A 52 9.46 6.78 -2.80
CA VAL A 52 10.28 5.97 -3.71
C VAL A 52 11.59 6.70 -3.99
N SER A 53 12.68 6.24 -3.37
CA SER A 53 13.98 6.93 -3.43
C SER A 53 14.67 6.84 -4.80
N ASN A 54 14.41 5.77 -5.56
CA ASN A 54 14.98 5.57 -6.90
C ASN A 54 13.87 5.18 -7.88
N PRO A 55 13.13 6.14 -8.46
CA PRO A 55 12.03 5.86 -9.37
C PRO A 55 12.44 5.01 -10.58
N LEU A 56 11.61 4.01 -10.93
CA LEU A 56 11.82 3.14 -12.08
C LEU A 56 11.28 3.77 -13.38
N LYS A 57 11.76 3.29 -14.55
CA LYS A 57 11.15 3.63 -15.83
C LYS A 57 9.89 2.79 -16.03
N THR A 58 8.74 3.45 -16.13
CA THR A 58 7.43 2.77 -16.11
C THR A 58 6.65 2.86 -17.42
N SER A 59 7.15 3.61 -18.42
CA SER A 59 6.42 3.87 -19.66
C SER A 59 6.03 2.59 -20.42
N SER A 60 6.84 1.53 -20.31
CA SER A 60 6.54 0.21 -20.90
C SER A 60 5.30 -0.40 -20.25
N ILE A 61 5.26 -0.48 -18.91
CA ILE A 61 4.14 -1.11 -18.19
C ILE A 61 2.86 -0.29 -18.25
N GLU A 62 2.97 1.04 -18.29
CA GLU A 62 1.81 1.93 -18.45
C GLU A 62 1.10 1.74 -19.80
N SER A 63 1.86 1.38 -20.85
CA SER A 63 1.32 1.09 -22.19
C SER A 63 0.94 -0.37 -22.36
N ASP A 64 1.68 -1.28 -21.71
CA ASP A 64 1.52 -2.71 -21.81
C ASP A 64 1.96 -3.38 -20.50
N ALA A 65 0.98 -3.69 -19.63
CA ALA A 65 1.24 -4.31 -18.33
C ALA A 65 2.00 -5.64 -18.42
N CYS A 66 1.88 -6.38 -19.53
CA CYS A 66 2.62 -7.65 -19.69
C CYS A 66 4.12 -7.46 -19.87
N SER A 67 4.58 -6.24 -20.14
CA SER A 67 6.01 -5.91 -20.14
C SER A 67 6.62 -5.85 -18.74
N ALA A 68 5.82 -5.99 -17.68
CA ALA A 68 6.28 -5.98 -16.29
C ALA A 68 7.20 -7.16 -15.96
N LEU A 69 7.14 -8.26 -16.72
CA LEU A 69 8.04 -9.39 -16.59
C LEU A 69 8.64 -9.75 -17.95
N SER A 70 9.98 -9.88 -18.00
CA SER A 70 10.64 -10.44 -19.17
C SER A 70 10.29 -11.92 -19.35
N ALA A 71 10.47 -12.45 -20.57
CA ALA A 71 10.26 -13.88 -20.82
C ALA A 71 11.15 -14.77 -19.92
N ALA A 72 12.39 -14.32 -19.64
CA ALA A 72 13.30 -14.99 -18.73
C ALA A 72 12.72 -15.04 -17.30
N LYS A 73 12.25 -13.89 -16.78
CA LYS A 73 11.62 -13.83 -15.44
C LYS A 73 10.35 -14.66 -15.34
N ARG A 74 9.52 -14.71 -16.39
CA ARG A 74 8.35 -15.60 -16.43
C ARG A 74 8.77 -17.07 -16.34
N SER A 75 9.79 -17.47 -17.11
CA SER A 75 10.32 -18.84 -17.04
C SER A 75 10.93 -19.19 -15.68
N GLU A 76 11.66 -18.27 -15.05
CA GLU A 76 12.22 -18.45 -13.69
C GLU A 76 11.13 -18.66 -12.63
N LEU A 77 9.99 -17.99 -12.80
CA LEU A 77 8.83 -18.08 -11.91
C LEU A 77 7.88 -19.23 -12.26
N GLY A 78 8.13 -19.97 -13.33
CA GLY A 78 7.21 -21.01 -13.82
C GLY A 78 5.89 -20.45 -14.35
N LEU A 79 5.88 -19.22 -14.86
CA LEU A 79 4.71 -18.55 -15.44
C LEU A 79 4.72 -18.66 -16.97
N GLY A 80 3.53 -18.78 -17.55
CA GLY A 80 3.32 -18.80 -19.00
C GLY A 80 3.39 -17.42 -19.66
N GLU A 81 2.92 -17.36 -20.91
CA GLU A 81 2.66 -16.08 -21.59
C GLU A 81 1.59 -15.26 -20.86
N GLY A 82 1.78 -13.95 -20.87
CA GLY A 82 0.86 -13.00 -20.26
C GLY A 82 -0.29 -12.65 -21.20
N GLU A 83 -1.50 -12.63 -20.66
CA GLU A 83 -2.71 -12.23 -21.36
C GLU A 83 -3.10 -10.81 -20.97
N ARG A 84 -3.24 -9.92 -21.95
CA ARG A 84 -3.67 -8.53 -21.74
C ARG A 84 -5.16 -8.51 -21.44
N GLY A 85 -5.55 -7.77 -20.42
CA GLY A 85 -6.96 -7.68 -20.03
C GLY A 85 -7.24 -6.56 -19.05
N THR A 86 -8.41 -6.66 -18.41
CA THR A 86 -8.81 -5.80 -17.31
C THR A 86 -8.85 -6.61 -16.03
N THR A 87 -8.26 -6.06 -14.99
CA THR A 87 -8.19 -6.62 -13.63
C THR A 87 -9.08 -5.79 -12.70
N SER A 88 -9.09 -6.11 -11.40
CA SER A 88 -9.84 -5.36 -10.38
C SER A 88 -9.43 -3.89 -10.25
N VAL A 89 -8.22 -3.52 -10.70
CA VAL A 89 -7.66 -2.16 -10.57
C VAL A 89 -7.37 -1.47 -11.90
N GLY A 90 -7.88 -2.01 -13.01
CA GLY A 90 -7.71 -1.44 -14.36
C GLY A 90 -7.00 -2.40 -15.32
N GLN A 91 -6.42 -1.86 -16.39
CA GLN A 91 -5.68 -2.66 -17.37
C GLN A 91 -4.52 -3.40 -16.71
N GLY A 92 -4.33 -4.65 -17.10
CA GLY A 92 -3.31 -5.51 -16.49
C GLY A 92 -2.92 -6.68 -17.38
N CYS A 93 -2.06 -7.51 -16.82
CA CYS A 93 -1.58 -8.74 -17.41
C CYS A 93 -1.90 -9.92 -16.49
N THR A 94 -2.63 -10.90 -17.01
CA THR A 94 -2.87 -12.16 -16.31
C THR A 94 -1.86 -13.19 -16.79
N LEU A 95 -1.09 -13.75 -15.86
CA LEU A 95 -0.14 -14.82 -16.12
C LEU A 95 -0.60 -16.07 -15.37
N PHE A 96 -0.69 -17.19 -16.07
CA PHE A 96 -1.00 -18.48 -15.45
C PHE A 96 0.29 -19.23 -15.15
N ALA A 97 0.29 -20.04 -14.10
CA ALA A 97 1.37 -21.02 -13.90
C ALA A 97 1.44 -21.95 -15.11
N ALA A 98 2.65 -22.32 -15.49
CA ALA A 98 2.92 -23.11 -16.69
C ALA A 98 2.42 -24.56 -16.53
N ASP A 99 2.43 -25.08 -15.31
CA ASP A 99 2.02 -26.43 -14.94
C ASP A 99 0.57 -26.54 -14.44
N ASP A 100 -0.04 -25.42 -14.01
CA ASP A 100 -1.42 -25.39 -13.55
C ASP A 100 -2.14 -24.08 -13.94
N LYS A 101 -3.11 -24.18 -14.85
CA LYS A 101 -3.90 -23.03 -15.32
C LYS A 101 -4.95 -22.52 -14.32
N LEU A 102 -5.17 -23.23 -13.20
CA LEU A 102 -5.99 -22.72 -12.10
C LEU A 102 -5.22 -21.77 -11.18
N ASN A 103 -3.89 -21.72 -11.32
CA ASN A 103 -3.03 -20.80 -10.59
C ASN A 103 -2.68 -19.61 -11.49
N GLN A 104 -2.99 -18.40 -11.04
CA GLN A 104 -2.74 -17.17 -11.79
C GLN A 104 -2.16 -16.05 -10.94
N VAL A 105 -1.55 -15.10 -11.64
CA VAL A 105 -1.05 -13.84 -11.11
C VAL A 105 -1.48 -12.72 -12.04
N ASP A 106 -2.14 -11.71 -11.49
CA ASP A 106 -2.47 -10.48 -12.20
C ASP A 106 -1.46 -9.39 -11.83
N ILE A 107 -0.89 -8.71 -12.83
CA ILE A 107 0.01 -7.56 -12.64
C ILE A 107 -0.60 -6.34 -13.33
N SER A 108 -0.82 -5.28 -12.56
CA SER A 108 -1.54 -4.10 -13.03
C SER A 108 -0.91 -2.80 -12.54
N PRO A 109 -0.40 -1.92 -13.42
CA PRO A 109 -0.10 -0.55 -13.03
C PRO A 109 -1.40 0.16 -12.67
N VAL A 110 -1.48 0.72 -11.46
CA VAL A 110 -2.72 1.35 -10.95
C VAL A 110 -2.83 2.77 -11.49
N LEU A 111 -3.10 2.90 -12.80
CA LEU A 111 -3.10 4.19 -13.52
C LEU A 111 -4.17 5.17 -13.03
N ALA A 112 -5.18 4.68 -12.32
CA ALA A 112 -6.19 5.51 -11.65
C ALA A 112 -5.57 6.36 -10.52
N ASN A 113 -4.54 5.84 -9.84
CA ASN A 113 -3.80 6.57 -8.82
C ASN A 113 -2.88 7.62 -9.46
N LYS A 114 -2.68 8.73 -8.76
CA LYS A 114 -1.81 9.84 -9.18
C LYS A 114 -0.67 10.12 -8.20
N ASN A 115 -0.77 9.59 -6.97
CA ASN A 115 0.26 9.70 -5.94
C ASN A 115 0.83 8.32 -5.56
N GLY A 116 0.79 7.37 -6.50
CA GLY A 116 1.40 6.06 -6.37
C GLY A 116 0.91 5.28 -5.17
N LEU A 117 1.85 4.87 -4.31
CA LEU A 117 1.55 4.11 -3.10
C LEU A 117 0.83 4.94 -2.04
N SER A 118 0.94 6.27 -2.06
CA SER A 118 0.23 7.12 -1.09
C SER A 118 -1.29 7.00 -1.23
N ASP A 119 -1.81 6.90 -2.46
CA ASP A 119 -3.25 6.70 -2.68
C ASP A 119 -3.74 5.34 -2.13
N VAL A 120 -2.86 4.33 -2.10
CA VAL A 120 -3.16 3.03 -1.46
C VAL A 120 -3.18 3.17 0.07
N TYR A 121 -2.25 3.93 0.65
CA TYR A 121 -2.23 4.23 2.09
C TYR A 121 -3.44 5.04 2.54
N ASP A 122 -3.89 5.99 1.73
CA ASP A 122 -5.05 6.84 2.02
C ASP A 122 -6.36 6.05 2.06
N THR A 123 -6.41 4.91 1.39
CA THR A 123 -7.56 3.99 1.38
C THR A 123 -7.39 2.80 2.33
N LYS A 124 -6.40 2.83 3.24
CA LYS A 124 -6.12 1.76 4.20
C LYS A 124 -7.36 1.25 4.94
N ALA A 125 -8.26 2.15 5.35
CA ALA A 125 -9.48 1.80 6.08
C ALA A 125 -10.46 0.89 5.31
N ASN A 126 -10.30 0.78 3.99
CA ASN A 126 -11.12 -0.08 3.13
C ASN A 126 -10.55 -1.51 3.00
N ASN A 127 -9.40 -1.80 3.62
CA ASN A 127 -8.73 -3.09 3.51
C ASN A 127 -8.94 -3.94 4.76
N GLU A 128 -9.21 -5.23 4.58
CA GLU A 128 -9.28 -6.20 5.68
C GLU A 128 -7.89 -6.54 6.22
N TYR A 129 -6.85 -6.42 5.39
CA TYR A 129 -5.46 -6.43 5.83
C TYR A 129 -4.67 -5.30 5.15
N PHE A 130 -3.70 -4.76 5.89
CA PHE A 130 -2.80 -3.72 5.39
C PHE A 130 -1.47 -3.81 6.15
N GLU A 131 -0.48 -4.40 5.51
CA GLU A 131 0.80 -4.76 6.11
C GLU A 131 1.94 -4.13 5.29
N PRO A 132 2.50 -2.99 5.74
CA PRO A 132 3.66 -2.37 5.09
C PRO A 132 4.84 -3.34 4.98
N THR A 133 5.53 -3.30 3.85
CA THR A 133 6.70 -4.13 3.55
C THR A 133 7.63 -3.41 2.56
N GLU A 134 8.67 -4.11 2.11
CA GLU A 134 9.52 -3.68 1.02
C GLU A 134 9.71 -4.82 0.01
N VAL A 135 9.90 -4.46 -1.25
CA VAL A 135 10.20 -5.41 -2.33
C VAL A 135 11.39 -4.87 -3.09
N GLY A 136 12.52 -5.59 -3.12
CA GLY A 136 13.70 -5.15 -3.87
C GLY A 136 14.22 -3.73 -3.57
N GLY A 137 13.97 -3.23 -2.34
CA GLY A 137 14.30 -1.86 -1.90
C GLY A 137 13.25 -0.78 -2.22
N TYR A 138 12.06 -1.18 -2.71
CA TYR A 138 10.94 -0.29 -3.00
C TYR A 138 9.86 -0.43 -1.93
N PRO A 139 9.22 0.69 -1.53
CA PRO A 139 8.15 0.64 -0.55
C PRO A 139 6.96 -0.13 -1.11
N ALA A 140 6.37 -0.98 -0.28
CA ALA A 140 5.25 -1.81 -0.67
C ALA A 140 4.28 -2.03 0.50
N VAL A 141 3.13 -2.61 0.19
CA VAL A 141 2.14 -3.02 1.19
C VAL A 141 1.38 -4.23 0.69
N TYR A 142 1.26 -5.25 1.53
CA TYR A 142 0.25 -6.27 1.34
C TYR A 142 -1.10 -5.69 1.75
N ALA A 143 -2.03 -5.59 0.80
CA ALA A 143 -3.35 -5.04 1.08
C ALA A 143 -4.41 -5.62 0.14
N ALA A 144 -5.61 -5.86 0.68
CA ALA A 144 -6.82 -6.07 -0.10
C ALA A 144 -8.08 -5.77 0.73
N SER A 145 -9.18 -5.47 0.04
CA SER A 145 -10.51 -5.27 0.63
C SER A 145 -11.14 -6.55 1.19
N LEU A 146 -10.57 -7.72 0.88
CA LEU A 146 -10.97 -9.02 1.40
C LEU A 146 -9.71 -9.83 1.75
N ASP A 147 -9.63 -10.34 2.98
CA ASP A 147 -8.59 -11.28 3.38
C ASP A 147 -8.96 -12.70 2.94
N ALA A 148 -8.52 -13.03 1.73
CA ALA A 148 -8.62 -14.37 1.15
C ALA A 148 -7.26 -15.08 1.08
N ARG A 149 -6.30 -14.72 1.96
CA ARG A 149 -4.97 -15.35 2.02
C ARG A 149 -5.05 -16.83 2.37
N ASN A 150 -6.00 -17.21 3.23
CA ASN A 150 -6.32 -18.60 3.53
C ASN A 150 -7.05 -19.35 2.39
N LYS A 151 -7.33 -18.67 1.27
CA LYS A 151 -7.92 -19.23 0.04
C LYS A 151 -7.03 -18.96 -1.17
N GLY A 152 -5.71 -18.86 -0.95
CA GLY A 152 -4.73 -18.73 -2.02
C GLY A 152 -4.68 -17.37 -2.70
N LYS A 153 -5.25 -16.30 -2.10
CA LYS A 153 -5.20 -14.96 -2.67
C LYS A 153 -4.31 -14.01 -1.89
N CYS A 154 -3.41 -13.30 -2.57
CA CYS A 154 -2.63 -12.23 -1.93
C CYS A 154 -2.48 -11.04 -2.86
N GLY A 155 -2.83 -9.86 -2.34
CA GLY A 155 -2.64 -8.57 -3.00
C GLY A 155 -1.41 -7.88 -2.44
N LEU A 156 -0.54 -7.43 -3.32
CA LEU A 156 0.67 -6.66 -3.02
C LEU A 156 0.68 -5.41 -3.90
N PHE A 157 0.84 -4.24 -3.29
CA PHE A 157 1.07 -2.99 -4.01
C PHE A 157 2.51 -2.55 -3.81
N VAL A 158 3.22 -2.30 -4.91
CA VAL A 158 4.61 -1.85 -4.90
C VAL A 158 4.67 -0.44 -5.48
N GLY A 159 5.21 0.52 -4.72
CA GLY A 159 5.49 1.85 -5.23
C GLY A 159 6.73 1.83 -6.12
N VAL A 160 6.55 1.99 -7.44
CA VAL A 160 7.66 1.99 -8.42
C VAL A 160 8.12 3.40 -8.78
N THR A 161 7.25 4.39 -8.57
CA THR A 161 7.56 5.82 -8.52
C THR A 161 6.69 6.48 -7.44
N ASP A 162 6.90 7.76 -7.15
CA ASP A 162 6.01 8.51 -6.24
C ASP A 162 4.59 8.70 -6.81
N GLN A 163 4.39 8.45 -8.11
CA GLN A 163 3.12 8.64 -8.81
C GLN A 163 2.46 7.33 -9.25
N LEU A 164 3.21 6.22 -9.30
CA LEU A 164 2.72 4.93 -9.77
C LEU A 164 3.00 3.82 -8.75
N ALA A 165 1.94 3.11 -8.40
CA ALA A 165 2.02 1.80 -7.76
C ALA A 165 1.62 0.72 -8.75
N VAL A 166 2.22 -0.46 -8.62
CA VAL A 166 1.81 -1.67 -9.35
C VAL A 166 1.17 -2.63 -8.38
N ASN A 167 -0.03 -3.11 -8.71
CA ASN A 167 -0.70 -4.17 -7.98
C ASN A 167 -0.29 -5.53 -8.56
N ILE A 168 0.00 -6.47 -7.67
CA ILE A 168 0.24 -7.88 -7.95
C ILE A 168 -0.80 -8.65 -7.14
N LEU A 169 -1.69 -9.36 -7.84
CA LEU A 169 -2.71 -10.20 -7.22
C LEU A 169 -2.44 -11.66 -7.57
N VAL A 170 -2.04 -12.45 -6.58
CA VAL A 170 -1.92 -13.90 -6.70
C VAL A 170 -3.29 -14.53 -6.44
N GLN A 171 -3.65 -15.54 -7.21
CA GLN A 171 -4.82 -16.39 -7.02
C GLN A 171 -4.44 -17.83 -7.37
N TYR A 172 -4.12 -18.64 -6.36
CA TYR A 172 -3.71 -20.03 -6.53
C TYR A 172 -4.75 -20.95 -5.89
N ASP A 173 -5.29 -21.87 -6.68
CA ASP A 173 -6.24 -22.89 -6.21
C ASP A 173 -5.52 -24.15 -5.71
N ASN A 174 -4.30 -24.41 -6.21
CA ASN A 174 -3.56 -25.64 -5.92
C ASN A 174 -2.10 -25.39 -5.49
N GLY A 175 -1.51 -26.40 -4.85
CA GLY A 175 -0.09 -26.45 -4.52
C GLY A 175 0.31 -25.56 -3.33
N PRO A 176 1.62 -25.45 -3.03
CA PRO A 176 2.11 -24.70 -1.88
C PRO A 176 1.70 -23.22 -1.88
N GLY A 177 1.63 -22.60 -3.06
CA GLY A 177 1.22 -21.20 -3.21
C GLY A 177 -0.24 -20.93 -2.85
N ALA A 178 -1.13 -21.94 -2.90
CA ALA A 178 -2.50 -21.79 -2.44
C ALA A 178 -2.59 -21.70 -0.90
N SER A 179 -1.68 -22.38 -0.19
CA SER A 179 -1.59 -22.34 1.27
C SER A 179 -0.87 -21.09 1.79
N ASP A 180 0.10 -20.57 1.03
CA ASP A 180 0.85 -19.36 1.35
C ASP A 180 1.12 -18.51 0.10
N PRO A 181 0.15 -17.66 -0.31
CA PRO A 181 0.20 -16.93 -1.59
C PRO A 181 1.09 -15.67 -1.57
N CYS A 182 1.34 -15.08 -0.41
CA CYS A 182 2.07 -13.80 -0.32
C CYS A 182 3.57 -13.88 -0.67
N PRO A 183 4.29 -14.98 -0.35
CA PRO A 183 5.63 -15.21 -0.88
C PRO A 183 5.68 -15.32 -2.41
N VAL A 184 4.62 -15.81 -3.06
CA VAL A 184 4.53 -15.81 -4.53
C VAL A 184 4.43 -14.37 -5.03
N ALA A 185 3.57 -13.55 -4.43
CA ALA A 185 3.42 -12.14 -4.78
C ALA A 185 4.74 -11.37 -4.61
N LEU A 186 5.49 -11.66 -3.53
CA LEU A 186 6.82 -11.07 -3.28
C LEU A 186 7.79 -11.36 -4.42
N LYS A 187 7.96 -12.64 -4.79
CA LYS A 187 8.88 -13.07 -5.84
C LYS A 187 8.53 -12.47 -7.20
N VAL A 188 7.24 -12.36 -7.51
CA VAL A 188 6.77 -11.68 -8.72
C VAL A 188 7.13 -10.20 -8.68
N GLY A 189 6.96 -9.54 -7.53
CA GLY A 189 7.33 -8.14 -7.35
C GLY A 189 8.83 -7.88 -7.48
N GLU A 190 9.67 -8.78 -6.95
CA GLU A 190 11.12 -8.72 -7.11
C GLU A 190 11.52 -8.86 -8.58
N ALA A 191 10.97 -9.87 -9.28
CA ALA A 191 11.23 -10.08 -10.69
C ALA A 191 10.76 -8.93 -11.59
N MET A 192 9.63 -8.29 -11.23
CA MET A 192 9.15 -7.08 -11.89
C MET A 192 10.13 -5.92 -11.71
N ILE A 193 10.59 -5.67 -10.48
CA ILE A 193 11.57 -4.61 -10.21
C ILE A 193 12.87 -4.86 -10.99
N GLU A 194 13.34 -6.09 -11.04
CA GLU A 194 14.52 -6.46 -11.84
C GLU A 194 14.30 -6.17 -13.33
N THR A 195 13.15 -6.59 -13.89
CA THR A 195 12.79 -6.31 -15.29
C THR A 195 12.75 -4.80 -15.57
N LEU A 196 12.16 -4.00 -14.68
CA LEU A 196 12.04 -2.54 -14.84
C LEU A 196 13.39 -1.80 -14.67
N LYS A 197 14.37 -2.40 -13.98
CA LYS A 197 15.73 -1.86 -13.89
C LYS A 197 16.53 -2.08 -15.17
N GLU A 198 16.17 -3.11 -15.96
CA GLU A 198 16.84 -3.46 -17.21
C GLU A 198 16.36 -2.61 -18.41
N GLY A 199 15.12 -2.10 -18.37
CA GLY A 199 14.53 -1.21 -19.37
C GLY A 199 14.93 0.26 -19.26
#